data_AF-A0A1H0UWG6-F1
#
_entry.id   AF-A0A1H0UWG6-F1
#
_cell.length_a   1.000
_cell.length_b   1.000
_cell.length_c   1.000
_cell.angle_alpha   90.00
_cell.angle_beta   90.00
_cell.angle_gamma   90.00
#
_symmetry.space_group_name_H-M   'P 1'
#
loop_
_entity.id
_entity.type
_entity.pdbx_description
1 polymer ?
#
loop_
_entity_poly.entity_id
_entity_poly.type
_entity_poly.pdbx_seq_one_letter_code
_entity_poly.pdbx_strand_id
1 'polypeptide(L)'
;MKIAKDANLAFKIAKPGDIVEGALLKQEIDPWTVFNLGRDELAAKLGLSPPRTHALIFELNLQNEADCYRELRRKSQTFRGYSQKALNRLREALKTADMDDVWARHKSKLTRRR
;
A
#
# COMPACT_ATOMS: atom_id res chain seq x y z
N MET A 1 -39.08 -10.56 25.11
CA MET A 1 -38.14 -11.00 24.06
C MET A 1 -36.80 -10.31 24.28
N LYS A 2 -35.72 -11.07 24.09
CA LYS A 2 -34.29 -10.85 24.34
C LYS A 2 -33.76 -9.62 23.57
N ILE A 3 -32.68 -8.90 23.93
CA ILE A 3 -31.30 -9.34 24.23
C ILE A 3 -30.63 -8.33 25.20
N ALA A 4 -29.73 -8.86 26.03
CA ALA A 4 -29.11 -8.31 27.22
C ALA A 4 -27.84 -7.45 26.96
N LYS A 5 -27.51 -6.64 27.98
CA LYS A 5 -26.21 -5.97 28.19
C LYS A 5 -25.06 -6.98 28.17
N ASP A 6 -24.00 -6.64 27.44
CA ASP A 6 -22.69 -7.30 27.49
C ASP A 6 -21.65 -6.30 26.95
N ALA A 7 -20.47 -6.07 27.48
CA ALA A 7 -19.89 -6.18 28.80
C ALA A 7 -18.74 -5.15 28.78
N ASN A 8 -18.43 -4.59 29.95
CA ASN A 8 -17.32 -3.68 30.18
C ASN A 8 -16.00 -4.34 29.75
N LEU A 9 -15.47 -4.00 28.57
CA LEU A 9 -14.20 -4.57 28.07
C LEU A 9 -13.04 -3.99 28.89
N ALA A 10 -12.70 -4.66 29.97
CA ALA A 10 -11.48 -4.41 30.74
C ALA A 10 -10.29 -4.96 29.94
N PHE A 11 -9.62 -4.10 29.17
CA PHE A 11 -8.41 -4.48 28.45
C PHE A 11 -7.22 -4.60 29.41
N LYS A 12 -6.69 -5.82 29.61
CA LYS A 12 -5.41 -6.06 30.29
C LYS A 12 -4.32 -6.34 29.25
N ILE A 13 -3.18 -5.64 29.37
CA ILE A 13 -2.01 -5.82 28.51
C ILE A 13 -1.20 -7.02 29.02
N ALA A 14 -1.13 -8.10 28.24
CA ALA A 14 -0.40 -9.32 28.58
C ALA A 14 1.10 -9.27 28.19
N LYS A 15 1.94 -9.97 28.97
CA LYS A 15 3.39 -10.15 28.75
C LYS A 15 3.65 -11.50 28.03
N PRO A 16 4.78 -11.66 27.32
CA PRO A 16 5.01 -12.82 26.44
C PRO A 16 5.21 -14.13 27.22
N GLY A 17 4.32 -15.11 27.00
CA GLY A 17 4.42 -16.46 27.58
C GLY A 17 3.09 -17.20 27.76
N ASP A 18 1.94 -16.51 27.65
CA ASP A 18 0.62 -17.11 27.86
C ASP A 18 -0.03 -17.53 26.52
N ILE A 19 -0.56 -18.75 26.45
CA ILE A 19 -1.36 -19.22 25.31
C ILE A 19 -2.76 -18.62 25.46
N VAL A 20 -3.02 -17.54 24.72
CA VAL A 20 -4.27 -16.78 24.78
C VAL A 20 -5.13 -17.07 23.54
N GLU A 21 -6.14 -17.94 23.70
CA GLU A 21 -7.31 -17.98 22.82
C GLU A 21 -7.98 -16.60 22.87
N GLY A 22 -7.82 -15.81 21.80
CA GLY A 22 -8.43 -14.48 21.67
C GLY A 22 -7.52 -13.28 21.95
N ALA A 23 -6.20 -13.42 21.90
CA ALA A 23 -5.31 -12.26 21.92
C ALA A 23 -5.20 -11.59 20.55
N LEU A 24 -5.80 -10.41 20.42
CA LEU A 24 -5.51 -9.48 19.34
C LEU A 24 -4.11 -8.89 19.60
N LEU A 25 -3.09 -9.60 19.11
CA LEU A 25 -1.71 -9.11 19.07
C LEU A 25 -1.73 -7.80 18.29
N LYS A 26 -1.62 -6.67 18.99
CA LYS A 26 -1.32 -5.38 18.37
C LYS A 26 0.09 -5.45 17.80
N GLN A 27 0.21 -6.05 16.62
CA GLN A 27 1.47 -6.09 15.90
C GLN A 27 1.79 -4.64 15.55
N GLU A 28 2.73 -4.04 16.27
CA GLU A 28 3.31 -2.76 15.91
C GLU A 28 4.12 -3.00 14.64
N ILE A 29 3.43 -2.98 13.49
CA ILE A 29 4.06 -3.22 12.21
C ILE A 29 4.82 -1.95 11.84
N ASP A 30 6.13 -2.08 11.77
CA ASP A 30 6.99 -0.98 11.35
C ASP A 30 6.61 -0.55 9.92
N PRO A 31 6.41 0.76 9.67
CA PRO A 31 6.00 1.24 8.35
C PRO A 31 7.04 0.94 7.26
N TRP A 32 8.32 0.76 7.59
CA TRP A 32 9.34 0.33 6.63
C TRP A 32 9.14 -1.13 6.19
N THR A 33 8.54 -1.97 7.04
CA THR A 33 8.17 -3.34 6.65
C THR A 33 6.93 -3.35 5.77
N VAL A 34 5.96 -2.46 6.01
CA VAL A 34 4.72 -2.39 5.21
C VAL A 34 4.96 -1.73 3.85
N PHE A 35 5.63 -0.59 3.84
CA PHE A 35 5.85 0.25 2.66
C PHE A 35 7.27 0.06 2.10
N ASN A 36 7.68 -1.20 1.98
CA ASN A 36 9.04 -1.55 1.54
C ASN A 36 9.25 -1.44 0.02
N LEU A 37 8.19 -1.35 -0.78
CA LEU A 37 8.30 -1.41 -2.24
C LEU A 37 8.53 -0.03 -2.85
N GLY A 38 9.61 0.11 -3.62
CA GLY A 38 9.81 1.27 -4.49
C GLY A 38 9.05 1.18 -5.81
N ARG A 39 8.98 2.29 -6.55
CA ARG A 39 8.41 2.33 -7.92
C ARG A 39 9.07 1.30 -8.84
N ASP A 40 10.39 1.19 -8.80
CA ASP A 40 11.16 0.28 -9.66
C ASP A 40 10.92 -1.18 -9.29
N GLU A 41 10.72 -1.49 -8.01
CA GLU A 41 10.30 -2.83 -7.57
C GLU A 41 8.87 -3.17 -7.99
N LEU A 42 7.95 -2.20 -7.91
CA LEU A 42 6.61 -2.38 -8.47
C LEU A 42 6.67 -2.66 -9.97
N ALA A 43 7.51 -1.92 -10.71
CA ALA A 43 7.70 -2.13 -12.15
C ALA A 43 8.24 -3.55 -12.44
N ALA A 44 9.26 -3.99 -11.70
CA ALA A 44 9.82 -5.33 -11.82
C ALA A 44 8.78 -6.43 -11.51
N LYS A 45 8.01 -6.27 -10.43
CA LYS A 45 6.97 -7.25 -10.04
C LYS A 45 5.77 -7.31 -10.99
N LEU A 46 5.47 -6.19 -11.66
CA LEU A 46 4.40 -6.11 -12.65
C LEU A 46 4.87 -6.44 -14.07
N GLY A 47 6.18 -6.60 -14.30
CA GLY A 47 6.74 -6.81 -15.64
C GLY A 47 6.58 -5.60 -16.56
N LEU A 48 6.49 -4.40 -15.99
CA LEU A 48 6.25 -3.15 -16.70
C LEU A 48 7.48 -2.26 -16.73
N SER A 49 7.54 -1.38 -17.73
CA SER A 49 8.55 -0.32 -17.75
C SER A 49 8.29 0.71 -16.63
N PRO A 50 9.34 1.28 -16.00
CA PRO A 50 9.20 2.32 -14.97
C PRO A 50 8.24 3.48 -15.32
N PRO A 51 8.22 4.03 -16.56
CA PRO A 51 7.29 5.09 -16.92
C PRO A 51 5.83 4.61 -17.03
N ARG A 52 5.60 3.37 -17.47
CA ARG A 52 4.26 2.76 -17.55
C ARG A 52 3.68 2.51 -16.16
N THR A 53 4.51 2.00 -15.24
CA THR A 53 4.13 1.85 -13.83
C THR A 53 3.78 3.19 -13.20
N HIS A 54 4.53 4.25 -13.52
CA HIS A 54 4.24 5.59 -13.04
C HIS A 54 2.89 6.09 -13.56
N ALA A 55 2.59 5.92 -14.86
CA ALA A 55 1.27 6.27 -15.41
C ALA A 55 0.13 5.55 -14.68
N LEU A 56 0.29 4.26 -14.38
CA LEU A 56 -0.72 3.47 -13.67
C LEU A 56 -0.92 3.92 -12.21
N ILE A 57 0.18 4.25 -11.51
CA ILE A 57 0.13 4.82 -10.14
C ILE A 57 -0.67 6.14 -10.13
N PHE A 58 -0.51 6.98 -11.16
CA PHE A 58 -1.25 8.23 -11.31
C PHE A 58 -2.71 8.00 -11.67
N GLU A 59 -3.01 7.08 -12.59
CA GLU A 59 -4.39 6.73 -12.97
C GLU A 59 -5.20 6.28 -11.76
N LEU A 60 -4.62 5.38 -10.96
CA LEU A 60 -5.26 4.84 -9.75
C LEU A 60 -5.16 5.76 -8.53
N ASN A 61 -4.50 6.91 -8.67
CA ASN A 61 -4.25 7.88 -7.58
C ASN A 61 -3.72 7.23 -6.29
N LEU A 62 -2.85 6.22 -6.40
CA LEU A 62 -2.37 5.45 -5.24
C LEU A 62 -1.59 6.30 -4.24
N GLN A 63 -1.05 7.45 -4.68
CA GLN A 63 -0.37 8.39 -3.80
C GLN A 63 -1.30 9.12 -2.82
N ASN A 64 -2.60 9.16 -3.10
CA ASN A 64 -3.59 9.77 -2.21
C ASN A 64 -4.12 8.78 -1.15
N GLU A 65 -3.90 7.48 -1.37
CA GLU A 65 -4.38 6.42 -0.49
C GLU A 65 -3.32 6.10 0.57
N ALA A 66 -3.57 6.49 1.83
CA ALA A 66 -2.62 6.31 2.95
C ALA A 66 -2.23 4.85 3.23
N ASP A 67 -3.06 3.89 2.78
CA ASP A 67 -2.84 2.46 2.94
C ASP A 67 -2.01 1.86 1.78
N CYS A 68 -1.88 2.58 0.67
CA CYS A 68 -1.12 2.18 -0.52
C CYS A 68 0.22 2.90 -0.63
N TYR A 69 0.29 4.18 -0.24
CA TYR A 69 1.47 5.01 -0.37
C TYR A 69 1.84 5.69 0.94
N ARG A 70 3.14 5.69 1.24
CA ARG A 70 3.68 6.46 2.35
C ARG A 70 5.07 6.98 2.01
N GLU A 71 5.32 8.23 2.36
CA GLU A 71 6.66 8.80 2.32
C GLU A 71 7.41 8.40 3.59
N LEU A 72 8.47 7.63 3.41
CA LEU A 72 9.37 7.19 4.47
C LEU A 72 10.62 8.06 4.43
N ARG A 73 10.93 8.78 5.51
CA ARG A 73 12.13 9.63 5.57
C ARG A 73 13.21 8.98 6.40
N ARG A 74 14.42 8.86 5.84
CA ARG A 74 15.63 8.44 6.55
C ARG A 74 16.68 9.54 6.43
N LYS A 75 16.93 10.27 7.52
CA LYS A 75 17.82 11.44 7.57
C LYS A 75 17.41 12.48 6.50
N SER A 76 18.23 12.65 5.48
CA SER A 76 18.04 13.58 4.36
C SER A 76 17.36 12.94 3.14
N GLN A 77 17.21 11.61 3.10
CA GLN A 77 16.60 10.90 1.98
C GLN A 77 15.12 10.62 2.23
N THR A 78 14.30 10.89 1.22
CA THR A 78 12.86 10.60 1.24
C THR A 78 12.60 9.44 0.27
N PHE A 79 12.07 8.36 0.81
CA PHE A 79 11.70 7.15 0.08
C PHE A 79 10.20 7.14 -0.16
N ARG A 80 9.82 6.88 -1.40
CA ARG A 80 8.44 6.68 -1.82
C ARG A 80 8.10 5.21 -1.65
N GLY A 81 7.58 4.87 -0.47
CA GLY A 81 7.24 3.51 -0.10
C GLY A 81 5.82 3.15 -0.53
N TYR A 82 5.68 2.01 -1.19
CA TYR A 82 4.39 1.43 -1.56
C TYR A 82 4.17 0.15 -0.78
N SER A 83 2.92 -0.09 -0.39
CA SER A 83 2.54 -1.30 0.30
C SER A 83 2.25 -2.45 -0.68
N GLN A 84 2.17 -3.68 -0.15
CA GLN A 84 1.71 -4.83 -0.95
C GLN A 84 0.28 -4.65 -1.47
N LYS A 85 -0.55 -3.86 -0.78
CA LYS A 85 -1.91 -3.54 -1.23
C LYS A 85 -1.89 -2.67 -2.48
N ALA A 86 -0.94 -1.73 -2.58
CA ALA A 86 -0.72 -0.94 -3.79
C ALA A 86 -0.35 -1.86 -4.97
N LEU A 87 0.53 -2.84 -4.74
CA LEU A 87 0.88 -3.83 -5.77
C LEU A 87 -0.34 -4.65 -6.21
N ASN A 88 -1.18 -5.11 -5.28
CA ASN A 88 -2.39 -5.84 -5.62
C ASN A 88 -3.37 -4.98 -6.41
N ARG A 89 -3.64 -3.73 -5.99
CA ARG A 89 -4.46 -2.75 -6.74
C ARG A 89 -3.93 -2.55 -8.16
N LEU A 90 -2.61 -2.38 -8.33
CA LEU A 90 -2.00 -2.25 -9.65
C LEU A 90 -2.23 -3.51 -10.47
N ARG A 91 -2.05 -4.70 -9.87
CA ARG A 91 -2.26 -5.98 -10.56
C ARG A 91 -3.71 -6.22 -10.95
N GLU A 92 -4.67 -5.79 -10.13
CA GLU A 92 -6.09 -5.86 -10.46
C GLU A 92 -6.47 -4.88 -11.58
N ALA A 93 -5.94 -3.66 -11.53
CA ALA A 93 -6.11 -2.70 -12.60
C ALA A 93 -5.54 -3.23 -13.93
N LEU A 94 -4.39 -3.91 -13.91
CA LEU A 94 -3.80 -4.52 -15.10
C LEU A 94 -4.65 -5.62 -15.74
N LYS A 95 -5.53 -6.29 -14.98
CA LYS A 95 -6.41 -7.32 -15.56
C LYS A 95 -7.51 -6.71 -16.42
N THR A 96 -7.85 -5.45 -16.19
CA THR A 96 -9.02 -4.78 -16.78
C THR A 96 -8.64 -3.61 -17.67
N ALA A 97 -7.54 -2.92 -17.34
CA ALA A 97 -7.05 -1.76 -18.06
C ALA A 97 -6.04 -2.18 -19.14
N ASP A 98 -6.21 -1.61 -20.33
CA ASP A 98 -5.20 -1.69 -21.37
C ASP A 98 -4.05 -0.72 -21.07
N MET A 99 -2.85 -1.28 -20.92
CA MET A 99 -1.68 -0.49 -20.52
C MET A 99 -1.17 0.45 -21.60
N ASP A 100 -1.46 0.17 -22.88
CA ASP A 100 -1.06 1.05 -23.96
C ASP A 100 -1.96 2.29 -24.00
N ASP A 101 -3.26 2.10 -23.78
CA ASP A 101 -4.26 3.15 -23.62
C ASP A 101 -4.01 4.02 -22.37
N VAL A 102 -3.77 3.41 -21.21
CA VAL A 102 -3.36 4.13 -19.99
C VAL A 102 -2.08 4.92 -20.23
N TRP A 103 -1.08 4.33 -20.89
CA TRP A 103 0.14 5.02 -21.23
C TRP A 103 -0.12 6.19 -22.20
N ALA A 104 -0.94 6.01 -23.23
CA ALA A 104 -1.25 7.06 -24.21
C ALA A 104 -1.91 8.29 -23.54
N ARG A 105 -2.84 8.07 -22.60
CA ARG A 105 -3.48 9.16 -21.83
C ARG A 105 -2.49 9.95 -20.99
N HIS A 106 -1.52 9.29 -20.38
CA HIS A 106 -0.61 9.88 -19.40
C HIS A 106 0.76 10.27 -19.96
N LYS A 107 1.14 9.74 -21.13
CA LYS A 107 2.42 10.03 -21.81
C LYS A 107 2.59 11.53 -22.00
N SER A 108 1.58 12.23 -22.51
CA SER A 108 1.64 13.68 -22.74
C SER A 108 1.91 14.49 -21.47
N LYS A 109 1.44 14.03 -20.30
CA LYS A 109 1.72 14.68 -19.01
C LYS A 109 3.14 14.35 -18.50
N LEU A 110 3.63 13.15 -18.80
CA LEU A 110 4.95 12.67 -18.35
C LEU A 110 6.10 13.17 -19.24
N THR A 111 5.87 13.33 -20.55
CA THR A 111 6.89 13.81 -21.50
C THR A 111 7.01 15.33 -21.54
N ARG A 112 6.01 16.07 -21.05
CA ARG A 112 5.98 17.54 -21.06
C ARG A 112 6.77 18.18 -19.92
N ARG A 113 7.42 17.41 -19.04
CA ARG A 113 8.45 17.94 -18.15
C ARG A 113 9.76 18.13 -18.93
N ARG A 114 9.83 19.23 -19.68
CA ARG A 114 11.07 19.80 -20.20
C ARG A 114 11.19 21.23 -19.72
#